data_AF-W9RYV0-F1
#
_entry.id   AF-W9RYV0-F1
#
_cell.length_a   1.000
_cell.length_b   1.000
_cell.length_c   1.000
_cell.angle_alpha   90.00
_cell.angle_beta   90.00
_cell.angle_gamma   90.00
#
_symmetry.space_group_name_H-M   'P 1'
#
loop_
_entity.id
_entity.type
_entity.pdbx_description
1 polymer ?
#
loop_
_entity_poly.entity_id
_entity_poly.type
_entity_poly.pdbx_seq_one_letter_code
_entity_poly.pdbx_strand_id
1 'polypeptide(L)'
;MLRIKNDIVPPFLHPKLSDEDLPTGVSFASAGSGYDELTTVASGVIPVLKQAHYFKEHLVRLQRIVGEKQAKKMVNGALVIVSAGTNDFGFNYYDVPTRKIEFNISGYQDFLQKRLETC
;
A
#
# COMPACT_ATOMS: atom_id res chain seq x y z
N MET A 1 -23.15 -3.10 -3.39
CA MET A 1 -22.37 -3.10 -4.65
C MET A 1 -21.26 -2.06 -4.51
N LEU A 2 -20.01 -2.43 -4.78
CA LEU A 2 -18.85 -1.52 -4.73
C LEU A 2 -18.92 -0.60 -5.96
N ARG A 3 -18.82 0.72 -5.78
CA ARG A 3 -19.09 1.76 -6.80
C ARG A 3 -17.93 1.92 -7.80
N ILE A 4 -17.36 0.81 -8.27
CA ILE A 4 -16.22 0.81 -9.19
C ILE A 4 -16.72 1.26 -10.57
N LYS A 5 -16.15 2.35 -11.06
CA LYS A 5 -16.59 3.03 -12.30
C LYS A 5 -16.06 2.34 -13.57
N ASN A 6 -14.87 1.75 -13.51
CA ASN A 6 -14.18 1.14 -14.63
C ASN A 6 -13.86 -0.34 -14.34
N ASP A 7 -13.47 -1.10 -15.35
CA ASP A 7 -13.01 -2.50 -15.17
C ASP A 7 -11.74 -2.61 -14.32
N ILE A 8 -11.03 -1.49 -14.12
CA ILE A 8 -9.80 -1.39 -13.32
C ILE A 8 -9.89 -0.27 -12.28
N VAL A 9 -9.28 -0.52 -11.12
CA VAL A 9 -9.08 0.49 -10.07
C VAL A 9 -7.86 1.34 -10.44
N PRO A 10 -8.01 2.66 -10.67
CA PRO A 10 -6.91 3.50 -11.14
C PRO A 10 -5.84 3.73 -10.06
N PRO A 11 -4.56 3.92 -10.43
CA PRO A 11 -3.50 4.22 -9.47
C PRO A 11 -3.59 5.69 -9.01
N PHE A 12 -3.39 5.93 -7.72
CA PHE A 12 -3.52 7.26 -7.10
C PHE A 12 -2.56 8.32 -7.69
N LEU A 13 -1.38 7.89 -8.14
CA LEU A 13 -0.37 8.76 -8.75
C LEU A 13 -0.52 8.87 -10.27
N HIS A 14 -1.59 8.34 -10.87
CA HIS A 14 -1.79 8.49 -12.31
C HIS A 14 -1.91 9.99 -12.68
N PRO A 15 -1.11 10.51 -13.63
CA PRO A 15 -1.10 11.95 -13.93
C PRO A 15 -2.45 12.51 -14.40
N LYS A 16 -3.33 11.66 -14.90
CA LYS A 16 -4.68 12.02 -15.38
C LYS A 16 -5.81 11.60 -14.43
N LEU A 17 -5.50 11.25 -13.18
CA LEU A 17 -6.52 10.88 -12.20
C LEU A 17 -7.38 12.09 -11.85
N SER A 18 -8.66 12.04 -12.20
CA SER A 18 -9.59 13.15 -11.91
C SER A 18 -10.20 13.04 -10.51
N ASP A 19 -10.72 14.15 -10.01
CA ASP A 19 -11.47 14.17 -8.75
C ASP A 19 -12.76 13.34 -8.81
N GLU A 20 -13.32 13.12 -10.01
CA GLU A 20 -14.49 12.28 -10.23
C GLU A 20 -14.17 10.78 -10.13
N ASP A 21 -12.91 10.41 -10.30
CA ASP A 21 -12.47 9.01 -10.19
C ASP A 21 -12.19 8.61 -8.74
N LEU A 22 -11.77 9.56 -7.89
CA LEU A 22 -11.44 9.30 -6.48
C LEU A 22 -12.56 8.58 -5.69
N PRO A 23 -13.85 8.95 -5.80
CA PRO A 23 -14.92 8.28 -5.07
C PRO A 23 -15.25 6.87 -5.59
N THR A 24 -14.64 6.44 -6.70
CA THR A 24 -14.96 5.17 -7.37
C THR A 24 -14.01 4.04 -6.99
N GLY A 25 -12.95 4.36 -6.24
CA GLY A 25 -11.89 3.44 -5.84
C GLY A 25 -10.55 3.87 -6.45
N VAL A 26 -9.48 3.70 -5.68
CA VAL A 26 -8.11 4.02 -6.09
C VAL A 26 -7.11 3.03 -5.51
N SER A 27 -6.03 2.76 -6.22
CA SER A 27 -4.93 1.89 -5.79
C SER A 27 -3.72 2.72 -5.39
N PHE A 28 -3.13 2.38 -4.25
CA PHE A 28 -1.88 2.97 -3.76
C PHE A 28 -0.69 2.02 -3.88
N ALA A 29 -0.93 0.81 -4.39
CA ALA A 29 0.04 -0.26 -4.40
C ALA A 29 1.24 0.06 -5.31
N SER A 30 2.42 -0.38 -4.88
CA SER A 30 3.64 -0.33 -5.68
C SER A 30 4.27 -1.71 -5.72
N ALA A 31 4.36 -2.30 -6.91
CA ALA A 31 4.94 -3.62 -7.12
C ALA A 31 6.42 -3.60 -6.69
N GLY A 32 6.88 -4.65 -6.01
CA GLY A 32 8.22 -4.74 -5.44
C GLY A 32 8.37 -4.16 -4.04
N SER A 33 7.36 -3.48 -3.50
CA SER A 33 7.40 -2.97 -2.12
C SER A 33 7.26 -4.07 -1.07
N GLY A 34 7.75 -3.80 0.14
CA GLY A 34 7.68 -4.71 1.30
C GLY A 34 7.85 -3.94 2.61
N TYR A 35 7.76 -4.67 3.73
CA TYR A 35 7.90 -4.12 5.08
C TYR A 35 9.35 -3.94 5.50
N ASP A 36 10.28 -4.64 4.86
CA ASP A 36 11.71 -4.39 5.00
C ASP A 36 12.11 -3.23 4.08
N GLU A 37 12.69 -2.17 4.65
CA GLU A 37 13.18 -1.03 3.88
C GLU A 37 14.21 -1.46 2.82
N LEU A 38 14.97 -2.52 3.09
CA LEU A 38 15.95 -3.09 2.16
C LEU A 38 15.29 -3.50 0.83
N THR A 39 14.08 -4.07 0.88
CA THR A 39 13.31 -4.48 -0.30
C THR A 39 13.04 -3.29 -1.21
N THR A 40 12.65 -2.17 -0.62
CA THR A 40 12.30 -0.97 -1.38
C THR A 40 13.54 -0.25 -1.90
N VAL A 41 14.63 -0.24 -1.14
CA VAL A 41 15.93 0.28 -1.60
C VAL A 41 16.44 -0.50 -2.80
N ALA A 42 16.34 -1.83 -2.78
CA ALA A 42 16.80 -2.68 -3.87
C ALA A 42 15.97 -2.52 -5.15
N SER A 43 14.66 -2.30 -5.02
CA SER A 43 13.73 -2.21 -6.16
C SER A 43 13.49 -0.77 -6.66
N GLY A 44 13.85 0.25 -5.88
CA GLY A 44 13.68 1.67 -6.24
C GLY A 44 12.21 2.12 -6.29
N VAL A 45 11.31 1.39 -5.63
CA VAL A 45 9.85 1.62 -5.71
C VAL A 45 9.31 2.41 -4.52
N ILE A 46 7.98 2.55 -4.43
CA ILE A 46 7.34 3.34 -3.35
C ILE A 46 7.22 2.46 -2.09
N PRO A 47 7.80 2.86 -0.94
CA PRO A 47 7.70 2.09 0.30
C PRO A 47 6.25 1.97 0.79
N VAL A 48 5.91 0.86 1.46
CA VAL A 48 4.55 0.60 1.98
C VAL A 48 4.06 1.75 2.87
N LEU A 49 4.92 2.30 3.73
CA LEU A 49 4.58 3.44 4.59
C LEU A 49 4.19 4.69 3.76
N LYS A 50 4.85 4.92 2.62
CA LYS A 50 4.49 6.03 1.72
C LYS A 50 3.15 5.78 1.01
N GLN A 51 2.80 4.53 0.73
CA GLN A 51 1.48 4.17 0.20
C GLN A 51 0.36 4.49 1.21
N ALA A 52 0.59 4.26 2.51
CA ALA A 52 -0.34 4.67 3.58
C ALA A 52 -0.47 6.20 3.70
N HIS A 53 0.62 6.95 3.47
CA HIS A 53 0.54 8.42 3.39
C HIS A 53 -0.33 8.89 2.21
N TYR A 54 -0.19 8.28 1.03
CA TYR A 54 -1.08 8.58 -0.09
C TYR A 54 -2.54 8.24 0.19
N PHE A 55 -2.81 7.18 0.95
CA PHE A 55 -4.17 6.90 1.43
C PHE A 55 -4.70 8.04 2.32
N LYS A 56 -3.89 8.56 3.26
CA LYS A 56 -4.28 9.71 4.09
C LYS A 56 -4.55 10.97 3.24
N GLU A 57 -3.72 11.24 2.23
CA GLU A 57 -3.96 12.35 1.29
C GLU A 57 -5.25 12.16 0.49
N HIS A 58 -5.51 10.93 0.04
CA HIS A 58 -6.76 10.59 -0.63
C HIS A 58 -7.97 10.86 0.26
N LEU A 59 -7.94 10.52 1.56
CA LEU A 59 -9.03 10.81 2.49
C LEU A 59 -9.32 12.31 2.57
N VAL A 60 -8.29 13.16 2.63
CA VAL A 60 -8.44 14.62 2.64
C VAL A 60 -9.05 15.12 1.34
N ARG A 61 -8.58 14.63 0.18
CA ARG A 61 -9.14 14.99 -1.13
C ARG A 61 -10.58 14.53 -1.27
N LEU A 62 -10.90 13.31 -0.87
CA LEU A 62 -12.25 12.76 -0.93
C LEU A 62 -13.22 13.60 -0.09
N GLN A 63 -12.83 14.02 1.11
CA GLN A 63 -13.63 14.92 1.94
C GLN A 63 -13.91 16.27 1.26
N ARG A 64 -12.94 16.84 0.54
CA ARG A 64 -13.14 18.09 -0.23
C ARG A 64 -14.13 17.92 -1.38
N ILE A 65 -14.14 16.75 -2.01
CA ILE A 65 -14.96 16.46 -3.20
C ILE A 65 -16.41 16.13 -2.83
N VAL A 66 -16.62 15.24 -1.86
CA VAL A 66 -17.97 14.74 -1.53
C VAL A 66 -18.52 15.24 -0.20
N GLY A 67 -17.72 15.98 0.57
CA GLY A 67 -18.05 16.41 1.94
C GLY A 67 -17.74 15.34 3.00
N GLU A 68 -17.48 15.79 4.22
CA GLU A 68 -17.00 14.93 5.32
C GLU A 68 -17.94 13.75 5.64
N LYS A 69 -19.24 14.02 5.78
CA LYS A 69 -20.24 13.00 6.13
C LYS A 69 -20.30 11.89 5.07
N GLN A 70 -20.27 12.26 3.79
CA GLN A 70 -20.34 11.30 2.69
C GLN A 70 -19.02 10.55 2.54
N ALA A 71 -17.87 11.23 2.68
CA ALA A 71 -16.56 10.59 2.66
C ALA A 71 -16.46 9.51 3.76
N LYS A 72 -16.86 9.84 5.00
CA LYS A 72 -16.89 8.88 6.12
C LYS A 72 -17.78 7.68 5.82
N LYS A 73 -18.98 7.89 5.26
CA LYS A 73 -19.88 6.80 4.87
C LYS A 73 -19.25 5.88 3.81
N MET A 74 -18.53 6.46 2.84
CA MET A 74 -17.87 5.70 1.79
C MET A 74 -16.70 4.87 2.34
N VAL A 75 -15.84 5.48 3.16
CA VAL A 75 -14.70 4.79 3.79
C VAL A 75 -15.18 3.65 4.69
N ASN A 76 -16.21 3.87 5.51
CA ASN A 76 -16.76 2.83 6.39
C ASN A 76 -17.42 1.66 5.63
N GLY A 77 -17.81 1.88 4.37
CA GLY A 77 -18.39 0.84 3.51
C GLY A 77 -17.43 0.32 2.45
N ALA A 78 -16.16 0.73 2.48
CA ALA A 78 -15.17 0.35 1.48
C ALA A 78 -14.61 -1.05 1.74
N LEU A 79 -14.24 -1.74 0.65
CA LEU A 79 -13.34 -2.89 0.72
C LEU A 79 -11.90 -2.37 0.64
N VAL A 80 -11.08 -2.73 1.63
CA VAL A 80 -9.65 -2.38 1.66
C VAL A 80 -8.84 -3.67 1.52
N ILE A 81 -7.90 -3.69 0.57
CA ILE A 81 -7.00 -4.81 0.33
C ILE A 81 -5.58 -4.32 0.53
N VAL A 82 -4.83 -5.01 1.38
CA VAL A 82 -3.39 -4.78 1.60
C VAL A 82 -2.66 -6.07 1.26
N SER A 83 -1.63 -5.96 0.41
CA SER A 83 -0.77 -7.08 0.03
C SER A 83 0.66 -6.58 -0.03
N ALA A 84 1.46 -7.00 0.94
CA ALA A 84 2.89 -6.69 1.07
C ALA A 84 3.55 -7.79 1.91
N GLY A 85 4.87 -7.92 1.83
CA GLY A 85 5.65 -8.92 2.57
C GLY A 85 6.24 -10.03 1.69
N THR A 86 5.59 -10.40 0.59
CA THR A 86 6.10 -11.45 -0.31
C THR A 86 7.45 -11.09 -0.94
N ASN A 87 7.64 -9.81 -1.31
CA ASN A 87 8.90 -9.33 -1.87
C ASN A 87 10.04 -9.31 -0.84
N ASP A 88 9.74 -9.15 0.46
CA ASP A 88 10.76 -9.19 1.51
C ASP A 88 11.43 -10.58 1.55
N PHE A 89 10.61 -11.64 1.45
CA PHE A 89 11.13 -13.01 1.37
C PHE A 89 11.82 -13.30 0.04
N GLY A 90 11.18 -12.94 -1.08
CA GLY A 90 11.74 -13.17 -2.41
C GLY A 90 13.12 -12.52 -2.53
N PHE A 91 13.18 -11.20 -2.37
CA PHE A 91 14.41 -10.46 -2.60
C PHE A 91 15.45 -10.64 -1.51
N ASN A 92 15.09 -10.52 -0.23
CA ASN A 92 16.10 -10.40 0.83
C ASN A 92 16.43 -11.72 1.53
N TYR A 93 15.57 -12.73 1.43
CA TYR A 93 15.74 -14.01 2.13
C TYR A 93 16.11 -15.16 1.17
N TYR A 94 15.50 -15.21 -0.02
CA TYR A 94 15.72 -16.29 -0.98
C TYR A 94 16.68 -15.92 -2.13
N ASP A 95 16.43 -14.83 -2.86
CA ASP A 95 17.19 -14.46 -4.06
C ASP A 95 18.55 -13.85 -3.70
N VAL A 96 18.55 -12.79 -2.88
CA VAL A 96 19.75 -12.16 -2.33
C VAL A 96 19.75 -12.41 -0.82
N PRO A 97 20.44 -13.46 -0.33
CA PRO A 97 20.24 -14.01 1.01
C PRO A 97 20.83 -13.14 2.14
N THR A 98 20.87 -11.82 2.00
CA THR A 98 21.35 -10.86 3.01
C THR A 98 20.67 -11.09 4.36
N ARG A 99 19.33 -11.23 4.38
CA ARG A 99 18.58 -11.47 5.62
C ARG A 99 18.68 -12.90 6.13
N LYS A 100 19.02 -13.86 5.26
CA LYS A 100 19.26 -15.26 5.66
C LYS A 100 20.58 -15.42 6.43
N ILE A 101 21.51 -14.48 6.29
CA ILE A 101 22.76 -14.44 7.09
C ILE A 101 22.47 -13.89 8.51
N GLU A 102 21.55 -12.94 8.62
CA GLU A 102 21.19 -12.27 9.88
C GLU A 102 20.13 -13.04 10.70
N PHE A 103 19.21 -13.71 10.02
CA PHE A 103 18.04 -14.33 10.62
C PHE A 103 17.82 -15.75 10.11
N ASN A 104 17.33 -16.63 10.98
CA ASN A 104 16.58 -17.79 10.54
C ASN A 104 15.16 -17.36 10.09
N ILE A 105 14.38 -18.29 9.54
CA ILE A 105 13.10 -17.95 8.90
C ILE A 105 12.10 -17.34 9.89
N SER A 106 11.99 -17.89 11.10
CA SER A 106 11.12 -17.38 12.15
C SER A 106 11.58 -16.00 12.64
N GLY A 107 12.89 -15.79 12.79
CA GLY A 107 13.44 -14.50 13.17
C GLY A 107 13.17 -13.40 12.14
N TYR A 108 13.17 -13.74 10.84
CA TYR A 108 12.82 -12.78 9.80
C TYR A 108 11.32 -12.47 9.78
N GLN A 109 10.45 -13.46 10.04
CA GLN A 109 9.02 -13.24 10.23
C GLN A 109 8.74 -12.28 11.40
N ASP A 110 9.38 -12.51 12.56
CA ASP A 110 9.25 -11.64 13.73
C ASP A 110 9.76 -10.22 13.45
N PHE A 111 10.85 -10.09 12.70
CA PHE A 111 11.38 -8.79 12.27
C PHE A 111 10.37 -8.03 11.41
N LEU A 112 9.78 -8.67 10.40
CA LEU A 112 8.78 -8.04 9.52
C LEU A 112 7.48 -7.70 10.28
N GLN A 113 7.05 -8.57 11.21
CA GLN A 113 5.87 -8.29 12.03
C GLN A 113 6.07 -7.05 12.91
N LYS A 114 7.22 -6.92 13.57
CA LYS A 114 7.55 -5.71 14.34
C LYS A 114 7.54 -4.44 13.49
N ARG A 115 8.02 -4.52 12.24
CA ARG A 115 7.98 -3.41 11.29
C ARG A 115 6.55 -3.01 10.94
N LEU A 116 5.66 -3.97 10.74
CA LEU A 116 4.24 -3.69 10.52
C LEU A 116 3.58 -3.01 11.72
N GLU A 117 3.89 -3.44 12.95
CA GLU A 117 3.30 -2.90 14.19
C GLU A 117 3.80 -1.48 14.53
N THR A 118 4.93 -1.06 13.96
CA THR A 118 5.58 0.23 14.25
C THR A 118 5.43 1.28 13.13
N CYS A 119 4.71 0.95 12.06
CA CYS A 119 4.40 1.85 10.93
C CYS A 119 3.29 2.86 11.24
#